data_AF-A0A816WZ80-F1
#
_entry.id   AF-A0A816WZ80-F1
#
_cell.length_a   1.000
_cell.length_b   1.000
_cell.length_c   1.000
_cell.angle_alpha   90.00
_cell.angle_beta   90.00
_cell.angle_gamma   90.00
#
_symmetry.space_group_name_H-M   'P 1'
#
loop_
_entity.id
_entity.type
_entity.pdbx_description
1 polymer ?
#
loop_
_entity_poly.entity_id
_entity_poly.type
_entity_poly.pdbx_seq_one_letter_code
_entity_poly.pdbx_strand_id
1 'polypeptide(L)'
;MIPSVPGSSVHSSSSPNAANYGSAEFNTISIAKITAIRKVLELGYNVLFSDVDIAWNKNPVPFLPTDVDLVIQSNSGSNLFEIGSEANTGFYFLKSNSRSTTLLNETLHRTRGGPGLDDQIHFGNVLREWRVSGKAMFIMEGQTAPWVYNNDRPFTFRVLHPYRFQTGQVAQALFGKQVESPYDGKEQDIILVHANYMIGHTSKVNFFKSHGLWNVNHRPKRAKKHPARLDSTRL
;
A
#
# COMPACT_ATOMS: atom_id res chain seq x y z
N MET A 1 -23.70 -38.64 -37.77
CA MET A 1 -22.77 -39.10 -36.72
C MET A 1 -21.49 -38.30 -36.85
N ILE A 2 -21.21 -37.42 -35.89
CA ILE A 2 -20.02 -36.54 -35.90
C ILE A 2 -19.00 -37.16 -34.92
N PRO A 3 -17.72 -37.35 -35.30
CA PRO A 3 -16.74 -37.94 -34.40
C PRO A 3 -16.28 -36.93 -33.35
N SER A 4 -16.12 -37.41 -32.12
CA SER A 4 -15.64 -36.70 -30.93
C SER A 4 -14.16 -36.32 -31.03
N VAL A 5 -13.83 -35.08 -30.66
CA VAL A 5 -12.45 -34.58 -30.50
C VAL A 5 -11.94 -34.93 -29.08
N PRO A 6 -10.72 -35.47 -28.91
CA PRO A 6 -10.17 -35.76 -27.59
C PRO A 6 -9.82 -34.48 -26.82
N GLY A 7 -10.08 -34.50 -25.51
CA GLY A 7 -9.85 -33.37 -24.61
C GLY A 7 -8.40 -32.91 -24.56
N SER A 8 -8.20 -31.63 -24.84
CA SER A 8 -6.94 -30.94 -24.56
C SER A 8 -6.80 -30.72 -23.06
N SER A 9 -5.77 -31.32 -22.48
CA SER A 9 -5.25 -31.03 -21.15
C SER A 9 -5.14 -29.53 -20.92
N VAL A 10 -5.78 -29.03 -19.87
CA VAL A 10 -5.63 -27.65 -19.39
C VAL A 10 -4.20 -27.52 -18.87
N HIS A 11 -3.31 -27.00 -19.72
CA HIS A 11 -2.03 -26.48 -19.27
C HIS A 11 -2.30 -25.31 -18.33
N SER A 12 -1.85 -25.44 -17.08
CA SER A 12 -1.73 -24.33 -16.14
C SER A 12 -0.72 -23.33 -16.72
N SER A 13 -1.22 -22.31 -17.41
CA SER A 13 -0.40 -21.18 -17.81
C SER A 13 -0.07 -20.36 -16.55
N SER A 14 1.03 -20.70 -15.88
CA SER A 14 1.74 -19.73 -15.06
C SER A 14 2.10 -18.56 -15.97
N SER A 15 1.70 -17.34 -15.59
CA SER A 15 2.09 -16.14 -16.32
C SER A 15 3.63 -16.05 -16.32
N PRO A 16 4.31 -16.00 -17.48
CA PRO A 16 5.78 -16.07 -17.55
C PRO A 16 6.51 -14.86 -16.93
N ASN A 17 5.77 -13.81 -16.53
CA ASN A 17 6.33 -12.51 -16.15
C ASN A 17 6.12 -12.13 -14.67
N ALA A 18 5.61 -13.02 -13.83
CA ALA A 18 5.54 -12.75 -12.40
C ALA A 18 6.90 -13.05 -11.77
N ALA A 19 7.64 -12.00 -11.35
CA ALA A 19 8.86 -12.20 -10.58
C ALA A 19 8.53 -12.93 -9.27
N ASN A 20 9.22 -14.04 -9.01
CA ASN A 20 9.05 -14.79 -7.77
C ASN A 20 9.64 -14.00 -6.61
N TYR A 21 8.95 -14.00 -5.45
CA TYR A 21 9.46 -13.36 -4.23
C TYR A 21 10.88 -13.87 -3.90
N GLY A 22 11.81 -12.96 -3.65
CA GLY A 22 13.22 -13.28 -3.39
C GLY A 22 14.11 -13.54 -4.62
N SER A 23 13.58 -13.46 -5.84
CA SER A 23 14.34 -13.60 -7.10
C SER A 23 15.15 -12.34 -7.45
N ALA A 24 16.14 -12.46 -8.34
CA ALA A 24 16.92 -11.32 -8.83
C ALA A 24 16.06 -10.30 -9.62
N GLU A 25 15.02 -10.77 -10.28
CA GLU A 25 14.04 -9.95 -10.98
C GLU A 25 13.18 -9.15 -9.99
N PHE A 26 12.74 -9.79 -8.89
CA PHE A 26 12.02 -9.13 -7.80
C PHE A 26 12.87 -8.03 -7.17
N ASN A 27 14.14 -8.33 -6.93
CA ASN A 27 15.13 -7.37 -6.42
C ASN A 27 15.29 -6.13 -7.33
N THR A 28 15.25 -6.34 -8.65
CA THR A 28 15.31 -5.25 -9.63
C THR A 28 14.07 -4.36 -9.54
N ILE A 29 12.89 -4.96 -9.36
CA ILE A 29 11.63 -4.23 -9.18
C ILE A 29 11.64 -3.44 -7.86
N SER A 30 12.10 -4.04 -6.77
CA SER A 30 12.28 -3.39 -5.46
C SER A 30 13.16 -2.13 -5.56
N ILE A 31 14.32 -2.24 -6.20
CA ILE A 31 15.23 -1.09 -6.41
C ILE A 31 14.59 -0.04 -7.32
N ALA A 32 13.92 -0.47 -8.39
CA ALA A 32 13.24 0.45 -9.32
C ALA A 32 12.12 1.22 -8.61
N LYS A 33 11.32 0.55 -7.77
CA LYS A 33 10.26 1.14 -6.95
C LYS A 33 10.80 2.25 -6.06
N ILE A 34 11.79 1.95 -5.22
CA ILE A 34 12.36 2.93 -4.29
C ILE A 34 13.05 4.08 -5.05
N THR A 35 13.75 3.77 -6.15
CA THR A 35 14.41 4.79 -6.98
C THR A 35 13.39 5.74 -7.63
N ALA A 36 12.29 5.22 -8.15
CA ALA A 36 11.24 6.04 -8.76
C ALA A 36 10.60 6.97 -7.72
N ILE A 37 10.26 6.44 -6.55
CA ILE A 37 9.65 7.21 -5.45
C ILE A 37 10.61 8.31 -4.99
N ARG A 38 11.90 8.00 -4.82
CA ARG A 38 12.91 8.99 -4.44
C ARG A 38 12.98 10.14 -5.43
N LYS A 39 13.00 9.87 -6.73
CA LYS A 39 13.03 10.90 -7.78
C LYS A 39 11.81 11.82 -7.70
N VAL A 40 10.62 11.28 -7.42
CA VAL A 40 9.40 12.10 -7.27
C VAL A 40 9.50 13.03 -6.04
N LEU A 41 10.05 12.54 -4.92
CA LEU A 41 10.32 13.39 -3.76
C LEU A 41 11.36 14.47 -4.06
N GLU A 42 12.44 14.14 -4.78
CA GLU A 42 13.48 15.09 -5.21
C GLU A 42 12.92 16.21 -6.10
N LEU A 43 11.84 15.93 -6.84
CA LEU A 43 11.10 16.93 -7.63
C LEU A 43 10.15 17.80 -6.77
N GLY A 44 10.07 17.57 -5.46
CA GLY A 44 9.25 18.36 -4.55
C GLY A 44 7.85 17.81 -4.29
N TYR A 45 7.48 16.66 -4.85
CA TYR A 45 6.13 16.10 -4.71
C TYR A 45 6.01 15.08 -3.60
N ASN A 46 4.94 15.16 -2.79
CA ASN A 46 4.56 14.07 -1.90
C ASN A 46 4.16 12.85 -2.73
N VAL A 47 4.46 11.64 -2.24
CA VAL A 47 4.15 10.40 -2.95
C VAL A 47 3.11 9.60 -2.17
N LEU A 48 2.04 9.21 -2.85
CA LEU A 48 1.23 8.07 -2.45
C LEU A 48 1.62 6.90 -3.35
N PHE A 49 2.21 5.86 -2.75
CA PHE A 49 2.58 4.64 -3.45
C PHE A 49 1.54 3.55 -3.21
N SER A 50 1.26 2.77 -4.26
CA SER A 50 0.39 1.59 -4.22
C SER A 50 0.92 0.55 -5.21
N ASP A 51 1.12 -0.68 -4.74
CA ASP A 51 1.32 -1.84 -5.59
C ASP A 51 0.07 -2.11 -6.45
N VAL A 52 0.29 -2.85 -7.53
CA VAL A 52 -0.72 -3.16 -8.56
C VAL A 52 -1.75 -4.20 -8.12
N ASP A 53 -1.47 -4.93 -7.05
CA ASP A 53 -2.33 -5.93 -6.43
C ASP A 53 -3.02 -5.39 -5.17
N ILE A 54 -3.34 -4.10 -5.18
CA ILE A 54 -4.18 -3.44 -4.20
C ILE A 54 -5.44 -2.94 -4.92
N ALA A 55 -6.60 -3.33 -4.38
CA ALA A 55 -7.88 -2.80 -4.81
C ALA A 55 -8.31 -1.64 -3.90
N TRP A 56 -8.53 -0.47 -4.49
CA TRP A 56 -9.11 0.68 -3.79
C TRP A 56 -10.63 0.62 -3.86
N ASN A 57 -11.27 0.38 -2.72
CA ASN A 57 -12.72 0.47 -2.59
C ASN A 57 -13.18 1.93 -2.56
N LYS A 58 -12.32 2.82 -2.06
CA LYS A 58 -12.53 4.28 -2.02
C LYS A 58 -11.26 5.01 -2.39
N ASN A 59 -11.39 6.29 -2.77
CA ASN A 59 -10.23 7.17 -2.84
C ASN A 59 -9.55 7.23 -1.47
N PRO A 60 -8.29 6.78 -1.31
CA PRO A 60 -7.63 6.72 -0.02
C PRO A 60 -7.18 8.10 0.50
N VAL A 61 -6.99 9.08 -0.38
CA VAL A 61 -6.37 10.37 -0.04
C VAL A 61 -7.05 11.08 1.15
N PRO A 62 -8.39 11.18 1.23
CA PRO A 62 -9.07 11.84 2.36
C PRO A 62 -8.88 11.13 3.71
N PHE A 63 -8.41 9.89 3.70
CA PHE A 63 -8.25 9.05 4.89
C PHE A 63 -6.79 8.93 5.33
N LEU A 64 -5.85 9.58 4.63
CA LEU A 64 -4.44 9.56 4.96
C LEU A 64 -4.14 10.56 6.09
N PRO A 65 -3.49 10.14 7.19
CA PRO A 65 -3.00 11.05 8.20
C PRO A 65 -1.77 11.82 7.72
N THR A 66 -1.97 12.98 7.11
CA THR A 66 -0.89 13.77 6.52
C THR A 66 -0.16 14.69 7.51
N ASP A 67 -0.26 14.47 8.81
CA ASP A 67 0.48 15.22 9.84
C ASP A 67 1.93 14.70 10.03
N VAL A 68 2.19 13.44 9.70
CA VAL A 68 3.51 12.79 9.79
C VAL A 68 4.31 12.81 8.48
N ASP A 69 5.58 12.40 8.49
CA ASP A 69 6.40 12.25 7.27
C ASP A 69 6.01 11.01 6.46
N LEU A 70 5.73 9.89 7.14
CA LEU A 70 5.38 8.60 6.53
C LEU A 70 4.10 8.02 7.14
N VAL A 71 3.25 7.47 6.29
CA VAL A 71 2.14 6.61 6.70
C VAL A 71 2.22 5.30 5.93
N ILE A 72 2.27 4.16 6.61
CA ILE A 72 2.59 2.86 5.99
C ILE A 72 1.69 1.73 6.49
N GLN A 73 1.44 0.71 5.66
CA GLN A 73 0.76 -0.52 6.10
C GLN A 73 1.67 -1.38 7.01
N SER A 74 1.07 -2.32 7.73
CA SER A 74 1.77 -3.34 8.53
C SER A 74 1.20 -4.73 8.25
N ASN A 75 2.08 -5.74 8.15
CA ASN A 75 1.65 -7.14 8.03
C ASN A 75 1.17 -7.73 9.37
N SER A 76 1.41 -7.07 10.52
CA SER A 76 1.03 -7.59 11.83
C SER A 76 -0.48 -7.58 12.12
N GLY A 77 -1.28 -6.90 11.29
CA GLY A 77 -2.70 -6.67 11.57
C GLY A 77 -2.96 -5.70 12.74
N SER A 78 -1.92 -5.00 13.21
CA SER A 78 -1.98 -3.99 14.26
C SER A 78 -1.72 -2.59 13.71
N ASN A 79 -2.34 -1.56 14.30
CA ASN A 79 -1.99 -0.15 14.07
C ASN A 79 -0.83 0.32 14.97
N LEU A 80 -0.25 -0.58 15.77
CA LEU A 80 0.95 -0.31 16.56
C LEU A 80 2.20 -0.66 15.75
N PHE A 81 3.23 0.18 15.87
CA PHE A 81 4.56 -0.18 15.41
C PHE A 81 5.31 -0.92 16.52
N GLU A 82 5.31 -2.24 16.44
CA GLU A 82 6.07 -3.10 17.34
C GLU A 82 7.49 -3.32 16.79
N ILE A 83 8.51 -3.16 17.63
CA ILE A 83 9.89 -3.46 17.24
C ILE A 83 9.99 -4.96 16.99
N GLY A 84 10.08 -5.35 15.71
CA GLY A 84 10.07 -6.75 15.28
C GLY A 84 8.90 -7.08 14.35
N SER A 85 7.87 -6.23 14.30
CA SER A 85 6.84 -6.30 13.28
C SER A 85 7.40 -5.95 11.89
N GLU A 86 6.81 -6.57 10.88
CA GLU A 86 7.16 -6.34 9.48
C GLU A 86 6.26 -5.22 8.92
N ALA A 87 6.89 -4.13 8.49
CA ALA A 87 6.21 -3.09 7.72
C ALA A 87 5.74 -3.66 6.38
N ASN A 88 4.73 -3.05 5.76
CA ASN A 88 4.30 -3.41 4.41
C ASN A 88 4.50 -2.24 3.46
N THR A 89 5.36 -2.42 2.45
CA THR A 89 5.73 -1.37 1.50
C THR A 89 4.88 -1.37 0.22
N GLY A 90 3.78 -2.12 0.20
CA GLY A 90 2.87 -2.11 -0.94
C GLY A 90 1.92 -0.92 -0.94
N PHE A 91 1.64 -0.29 0.20
CA PHE A 91 0.88 0.95 0.25
C PHE A 91 1.41 1.90 1.32
N TYR A 92 1.83 3.10 0.90
CA TYR A 92 2.27 4.12 1.84
C TYR A 92 2.22 5.53 1.25
N PHE A 93 2.09 6.51 2.14
CA PHE A 93 2.22 7.93 1.83
C PHE A 93 3.52 8.48 2.43
N LEU A 94 4.28 9.24 1.65
CA LEU A 94 5.55 9.82 2.05
C LEU A 94 5.61 11.29 1.64
N LYS A 95 5.90 12.18 2.60
CA LYS A 95 6.08 13.60 2.34
C LYS A 95 7.39 13.90 1.64
N SER A 96 7.37 14.87 0.74
CA SER A 96 8.57 15.47 0.17
C SER A 96 9.30 16.31 1.22
N ASN A 97 10.38 15.77 1.75
CA ASN A 97 11.34 16.47 2.61
C ASN A 97 12.67 15.71 2.66
N SER A 98 13.70 16.36 3.22
CA SER A 98 15.05 15.79 3.31
C SER A 98 15.12 14.51 4.15
N ARG A 99 14.26 14.35 5.17
CA ARG A 99 14.24 13.14 6.01
C ARG A 99 13.71 11.94 5.22
N SER A 100 12.65 12.14 4.44
CA SER A 100 12.10 11.11 3.53
C SER A 100 13.11 10.69 2.47
N THR A 101 13.80 11.63 1.82
CA THR A 101 14.83 11.27 0.83
C THR A 101 16.02 10.56 1.48
N THR A 102 16.39 10.94 2.71
CA THR A 102 17.44 10.26 3.50
C THR A 102 17.04 8.82 3.82
N LEU A 103 15.79 8.58 4.23
CA LEU A 103 15.26 7.23 4.46
C LEU A 103 15.43 6.36 3.21
N LEU A 104 14.98 6.84 2.05
CA LEU A 104 15.06 6.07 0.81
C LEU A 104 16.50 5.86 0.33
N ASN A 105 17.39 6.82 0.55
CA ASN A 105 18.82 6.65 0.24
C ASN A 105 19.44 5.55 1.09
N GLU A 106 19.22 5.56 2.41
CA GLU A 106 19.71 4.50 3.30
C GLU A 106 19.11 3.14 2.93
N THR A 107 17.83 3.07 2.57
CA THR A 107 17.19 1.85 2.05
C THR A 107 17.92 1.37 0.80
N LEU A 108 18.08 2.22 -0.22
CA LEU A 108 18.77 1.88 -1.48
C LEU A 108 20.21 1.43 -1.29
N HIS A 109 20.95 2.06 -0.36
CA HIS A 109 22.32 1.66 -0.05
C HIS A 109 22.39 0.22 0.48
N ARG A 110 21.42 -0.19 1.30
CA ARG A 110 21.33 -1.56 1.83
C ARG A 110 20.85 -2.56 0.79
N THR A 111 19.95 -2.15 -0.10
CA THR A 111 19.44 -2.98 -1.19
C THR A 111 20.50 -3.29 -2.27
N ARG A 112 21.70 -2.71 -2.20
CA ARG A 112 22.79 -2.96 -3.17
C ARG A 112 23.83 -3.99 -2.68
N GLY A 113 23.68 -4.53 -1.47
CA GLY A 113 24.77 -5.19 -0.73
C GLY A 113 24.66 -6.70 -0.43
N GLY A 114 23.60 -7.42 -0.83
CA GLY A 114 23.50 -8.86 -0.52
C GLY A 114 22.29 -9.59 -1.12
N PRO A 115 22.21 -10.92 -1.03
CA PRO A 115 21.04 -11.69 -1.49
C PRO A 115 19.80 -11.42 -0.62
N GLY A 116 18.60 -11.48 -1.22
CA GLY A 116 17.31 -11.27 -0.52
C GLY A 116 16.81 -9.82 -0.50
N LEU A 117 16.90 -9.11 -1.64
CA LEU A 117 16.66 -7.67 -1.78
C LEU A 117 15.17 -7.33 -1.89
N ASP A 118 14.42 -7.67 -0.85
CA ASP A 118 13.07 -7.17 -0.67
C ASP A 118 13.13 -5.74 -0.08
N ASP A 119 12.50 -4.78 -0.77
CA ASP A 119 12.42 -3.42 -0.25
C ASP A 119 11.66 -3.37 1.07
N GLN A 120 10.70 -4.27 1.31
CA GLN A 120 9.97 -4.37 2.56
C GLN A 120 10.91 -4.62 3.73
N ILE A 121 11.84 -5.58 3.57
CA ILE A 121 12.85 -5.93 4.57
C ILE A 121 13.78 -4.74 4.82
N HIS A 122 14.37 -4.17 3.77
CA HIS A 122 15.35 -3.10 3.92
C HIS A 122 14.73 -1.79 4.43
N PHE A 123 13.57 -1.41 3.94
CA PHE A 123 12.81 -0.24 4.40
C PHE A 123 12.44 -0.41 5.87
N GLY A 124 11.87 -1.57 6.22
CA GLY A 124 11.50 -1.90 7.60
C GLY A 124 12.70 -1.89 8.56
N ASN A 125 13.85 -2.41 8.14
CA ASN A 125 15.08 -2.40 8.94
C ASN A 125 15.60 -0.99 9.19
N VAL A 126 15.67 -0.13 8.16
CA VAL A 126 16.09 1.27 8.33
C VAL A 126 15.13 2.00 9.29
N LEU A 127 13.82 1.85 9.09
CA LEU A 127 12.83 2.49 9.93
C LEU A 127 12.93 2.02 11.39
N ARG A 128 13.15 0.72 11.62
CA ARG A 128 13.36 0.14 12.96
C ARG A 128 14.61 0.70 13.63
N GLU A 129 15.74 0.75 12.93
CA GLU A 129 16.98 1.30 13.45
C GLU A 129 16.88 2.80 13.75
N TRP A 130 16.17 3.55 12.90
CA TRP A 130 15.86 4.95 13.18
C TRP A 130 14.98 5.08 14.41
N ARG A 131 14.00 4.18 14.61
CA ARG A 131 13.13 4.19 15.78
C ARG A 131 13.91 3.89 17.07
N VAL A 132 14.86 2.96 17.02
CA VAL A 132 15.72 2.58 18.17
C VAL A 132 16.71 3.69 18.50
N SER A 133 17.31 4.34 17.51
CA SER A 133 18.28 5.43 17.69
C SER A 133 17.64 6.79 18.03
N GLY A 134 16.30 6.91 17.97
CA GLY A 134 15.59 8.18 18.15
C GLY A 134 15.56 9.08 16.91
N LYS A 135 16.16 8.65 15.79
CA LYS A 135 16.08 9.35 14.49
C LYS A 135 14.68 9.30 13.88
N ALA A 136 13.86 8.32 14.25
CA ALA A 136 12.44 8.25 13.93
C ALA A 136 11.55 8.14 15.16
N MET A 137 10.36 8.72 15.07
CA MET A 137 9.34 8.74 16.10
C MET A 137 8.03 8.19 15.54
N PHE A 138 7.56 7.12 16.18
CA PHE A 138 6.24 6.56 15.89
C PHE A 138 5.17 7.43 16.56
N ILE A 139 4.16 7.84 15.80
CA ILE A 139 3.01 8.59 16.29
C ILE A 139 1.79 7.68 16.24
N MET A 140 1.24 7.35 17.41
CA MET A 140 0.05 6.51 17.48
C MET A 140 -1.15 7.18 16.81
N GLU A 141 -2.10 6.37 16.40
CA GLU A 141 -3.39 6.88 15.93
C GLU A 141 -4.06 7.72 17.03
N GLY A 142 -4.68 8.84 16.63
CA GLY A 142 -5.27 9.81 17.55
C GLY A 142 -4.26 10.77 18.21
N GLN A 143 -2.96 10.52 18.12
CA GLN A 143 -1.94 11.47 18.59
C GLN A 143 -1.51 12.42 17.47
N THR A 144 -1.21 13.66 17.85
CA THR A 144 -0.70 14.66 16.91
C THR A 144 0.82 14.57 16.85
N ALA A 145 1.39 14.55 15.64
CA ALA A 145 2.83 14.67 15.48
C ALA A 145 3.30 16.03 16.05
N PRO A 146 4.37 16.07 16.86
CA PRO A 146 4.83 17.33 17.44
C PRO A 146 5.22 18.31 16.34
N TRP A 147 4.64 19.50 16.45
CA TRP A 147 4.99 20.63 15.59
C TRP A 147 6.36 21.16 15.99
N VAL A 148 7.31 21.13 15.06
CA VAL A 148 8.63 21.73 15.24
C VAL A 148 8.91 22.57 14.01
N TYR A 149 9.24 23.84 14.25
CA TYR A 149 9.48 24.83 13.19
C TYR A 149 10.75 24.54 12.37
N ASN A 150 11.67 23.75 12.94
CA ASN A 150 12.97 23.44 12.35
C ASN A 150 13.05 22.00 11.83
N ASN A 151 13.96 21.79 10.87
CA ASN A 151 14.22 20.47 10.28
C ASN A 151 14.86 19.45 11.24
N ASP A 152 15.25 19.88 12.44
CA ASP A 152 15.96 19.09 13.47
C ASP A 152 15.06 18.14 14.28
N ARG A 153 13.82 17.92 13.84
CA ARG A 153 12.96 16.92 14.47
C ARG A 153 13.21 15.51 13.92
N PRO A 154 12.93 14.46 14.72
CA PRO A 154 12.91 13.09 14.22
C PRO A 154 11.96 12.92 13.03
N PHE A 155 12.25 11.92 12.19
CA PHE A 155 11.35 11.45 11.16
C PHE A 155 10.08 10.87 11.79
N THR A 156 8.91 11.43 11.47
CA THR A 156 7.66 10.98 12.09
C THR A 156 6.93 10.00 11.19
N PHE A 157 6.40 8.93 11.78
CA PHE A 157 5.64 7.96 11.00
C PHE A 157 4.46 7.37 11.79
N ARG A 158 3.47 6.87 11.04
CA ARG A 158 2.27 6.21 11.56
C ARG A 158 1.97 4.94 10.77
N VAL A 159 1.40 3.95 11.43
CA VAL A 159 0.89 2.74 10.78
C VAL A 159 -0.58 2.96 10.43
N LEU A 160 -0.99 2.59 9.21
CA LEU A 160 -2.37 2.69 8.76
C LEU A 160 -3.28 1.77 9.57
N HIS A 161 -4.51 2.21 9.81
CA HIS A 161 -5.49 1.40 10.54
C HIS A 161 -5.76 0.08 9.78
N PRO A 162 -5.44 -1.09 10.36
CA PRO A 162 -5.34 -2.36 9.63
C PRO A 162 -6.69 -2.82 9.06
N TYR A 163 -7.80 -2.48 9.72
CA TYR A 163 -9.15 -2.82 9.23
C TYR A 163 -9.68 -1.90 8.13
N ARG A 164 -9.11 -0.69 7.96
CA ARG A 164 -9.48 0.26 6.89
C ARG A 164 -8.57 0.12 5.67
N PHE A 165 -7.29 -0.16 5.90
CA PHE A 165 -6.25 -0.37 4.90
C PHE A 165 -5.74 -1.81 4.99
N GLN A 166 -6.56 -2.75 4.54
CA GLN A 166 -6.40 -4.17 4.85
C GLN A 166 -5.22 -4.78 4.11
N THR A 167 -4.30 -5.39 4.86
CA THR A 167 -3.34 -6.36 4.32
C THR A 167 -4.00 -7.73 4.18
N GLY A 168 -3.41 -8.64 3.40
CA GLY A 168 -4.07 -9.89 3.01
C GLY A 168 -4.47 -10.78 4.19
N GLN A 169 -3.71 -10.81 5.29
CA GLN A 169 -4.07 -11.55 6.50
C GLN A 169 -5.34 -10.99 7.16
N VAL A 170 -5.45 -9.66 7.28
CA VAL A 170 -6.63 -9.00 7.84
C VAL A 170 -7.83 -9.20 6.92
N ALA A 171 -7.64 -9.03 5.61
CA ALA A 171 -8.68 -9.26 4.62
C ALA A 171 -9.20 -10.70 4.67
N GLN A 172 -8.31 -11.70 4.70
CA GLN A 172 -8.68 -13.11 4.78
C GLN A 172 -9.45 -13.43 6.06
N ALA A 173 -9.00 -12.92 7.21
CA ALA A 173 -9.69 -13.12 8.47
C ALA A 173 -11.12 -12.54 8.47
N LEU A 174 -11.31 -11.36 7.88
CA LEU A 174 -12.62 -10.71 7.79
C LEU A 174 -13.54 -11.37 6.76
N PHE A 175 -13.04 -11.65 5.54
CA PHE A 175 -13.83 -12.30 4.49
C PHE A 175 -14.17 -13.75 4.81
N GLY A 176 -13.27 -14.45 5.51
CA GLY A 176 -13.52 -15.78 6.06
C GLY A 176 -14.40 -15.79 7.32
N LYS A 177 -14.83 -14.61 7.82
CA LYS A 177 -15.56 -14.43 9.09
C LYS A 177 -14.88 -15.09 10.30
N GLN A 178 -13.56 -15.18 10.27
CA GLN A 178 -12.75 -15.72 11.38
C GLN A 178 -12.58 -14.69 12.50
N VAL A 179 -12.63 -13.40 12.15
CA VAL A 179 -12.57 -12.28 13.08
C VAL A 179 -13.70 -11.32 12.73
N GLU A 180 -14.39 -10.79 13.74
CA GLU A 180 -15.34 -9.70 13.54
C GLU A 180 -14.58 -8.38 13.41
N SER A 181 -15.00 -7.53 12.46
CA SER A 181 -14.48 -6.17 12.43
C SER A 181 -14.90 -5.46 13.72
N PRO A 182 -14.00 -4.75 14.42
CA PRO A 182 -14.40 -3.90 15.55
C PRO A 182 -15.27 -2.72 15.10
N TYR A 183 -15.42 -2.50 13.79
CA TYR A 183 -16.38 -1.56 13.23
C TYR A 183 -17.75 -2.21 13.07
N ASP A 184 -18.79 -1.47 13.42
CA ASP A 184 -20.20 -1.87 13.56
C ASP A 184 -20.93 -2.23 12.23
N GLY A 185 -20.23 -2.88 11.30
CA GLY A 185 -20.85 -3.54 10.15
C GLY A 185 -21.10 -2.63 8.96
N LYS A 186 -20.58 -1.40 8.93
CA LYS A 186 -20.56 -0.63 7.69
C LYS A 186 -19.32 -1.00 6.89
N GLU A 187 -19.52 -1.79 5.84
CA GLU A 187 -18.62 -1.96 4.67
C GLU A 187 -18.09 -0.61 4.13
N GLN A 188 -18.74 0.48 4.54
CA GLN A 188 -18.43 1.89 4.31
C GLN A 188 -17.11 2.40 4.94
N ASP A 189 -16.32 1.61 5.67
CA ASP A 189 -15.01 2.09 6.17
C ASP A 189 -13.78 1.36 5.61
N ILE A 190 -13.98 0.33 4.77
CA ILE A 190 -12.87 -0.30 4.05
C ILE A 190 -12.46 0.62 2.90
N ILE A 191 -11.23 1.12 2.97
CA ILE A 191 -10.64 2.01 1.98
C ILE A 191 -9.96 1.23 0.87
N LEU A 192 -9.16 0.23 1.24
CA LEU A 192 -8.46 -0.63 0.30
C LEU A 192 -8.21 -2.03 0.86
N VAL A 193 -7.94 -2.95 -0.05
CA VAL A 193 -7.60 -4.35 0.23
C VAL A 193 -6.37 -4.74 -0.58
N HIS A 194 -5.33 -5.22 0.11
CA HIS A 194 -4.07 -5.64 -0.47
C HIS A 194 -3.99 -7.18 -0.52
N ALA A 195 -3.71 -7.74 -1.70
CA ALA A 195 -3.64 -9.18 -1.95
C ALA A 195 -2.24 -9.79 -1.75
N ASN A 196 -1.43 -9.25 -0.83
CA ASN A 196 -0.01 -9.63 -0.68
C ASN A 196 0.26 -11.07 -0.21
N TYR A 197 -0.71 -11.74 0.44
CA TYR A 197 -0.55 -13.14 0.89
C TYR A 197 -0.91 -14.17 -0.19
N MET A 198 -1.44 -13.73 -1.33
CA MET A 198 -1.82 -14.62 -2.41
C MET A 198 -0.69 -14.77 -3.42
N ILE A 199 -0.38 -16.02 -3.76
CA ILE A 199 0.63 -16.33 -4.77
C ILE A 199 -0.04 -16.48 -6.13
N GLY A 200 0.55 -15.84 -7.14
CA GLY A 200 0.15 -15.96 -8.54
C GLY A 200 -0.95 -14.99 -8.96
N HIS A 201 -0.84 -14.51 -10.19
CA HIS A 201 -1.76 -13.55 -10.80
C HIS A 201 -3.22 -14.05 -10.78
N THR A 202 -3.47 -15.30 -11.19
CA THR A 202 -4.81 -15.88 -11.27
C THR A 202 -5.51 -15.92 -9.91
N SER A 203 -4.81 -16.29 -8.85
CA SER A 203 -5.35 -16.34 -7.48
C SER A 203 -5.78 -14.95 -7.03
N LYS A 204 -4.93 -13.93 -7.22
CA LYS A 204 -5.23 -12.53 -6.88
C LYS A 204 -6.43 -12.00 -7.64
N VAL A 205 -6.50 -12.23 -8.95
CA VAL A 205 -7.65 -11.83 -9.79
C VAL A 205 -8.94 -12.52 -9.33
N ASN A 206 -8.90 -13.83 -9.06
CA ASN A 206 -10.07 -14.57 -8.60
C ASN A 206 -10.58 -14.06 -7.25
N PHE A 207 -9.67 -13.78 -6.31
CA PHE A 207 -10.01 -13.17 -5.05
C PHE A 207 -10.70 -11.81 -5.22
N PHE A 208 -10.13 -10.91 -6.03
CA PHE A 208 -10.76 -9.61 -6.25
C PHE A 208 -12.13 -9.75 -6.91
N LYS A 209 -12.30 -10.67 -7.87
CA LYS A 209 -13.59 -10.93 -8.51
C LYS A 209 -14.62 -11.48 -7.53
N SER A 210 -14.27 -12.48 -6.71
CA SER A 210 -15.21 -13.11 -5.79
C SER A 210 -15.70 -12.17 -4.69
N HIS A 211 -14.96 -11.10 -4.41
CA HIS A 211 -15.30 -10.09 -3.41
C HIS A 211 -15.77 -8.76 -4.01
N GLY A 212 -16.06 -8.70 -5.32
CA GLY A 212 -16.57 -7.48 -5.97
C GLY A 212 -15.56 -6.33 -6.09
N LEU A 213 -14.26 -6.61 -5.88
CA LEU A 213 -13.15 -5.65 -5.92
C LEU A 213 -12.50 -5.53 -7.31
N TRP A 214 -13.02 -6.24 -8.32
CA TRP A 214 -12.48 -6.29 -9.69
C TRP A 214 -13.33 -5.49 -10.70
N ASN A 215 -13.09 -4.19 -10.80
CA ASN A 215 -13.93 -3.23 -11.54
C ASN A 215 -13.54 -3.01 -13.01
N VAL A 216 -13.13 -4.04 -13.75
CA VAL A 216 -12.68 -3.90 -15.15
C VAL A 216 -13.80 -3.52 -16.14
N ASN A 217 -15.07 -3.74 -15.75
CA ASN A 217 -16.24 -3.50 -16.62
C ASN A 217 -17.21 -2.43 -16.12
N HIS A 218 -16.89 -1.71 -15.04
CA HIS A 218 -17.80 -0.69 -14.50
C HIS A 218 -17.58 0.65 -15.22
N ARG A 219 -18.36 0.92 -16.28
CA ARG A 219 -18.46 2.28 -16.82
C ARG A 219 -19.11 3.15 -15.72
N PRO A 220 -18.45 4.19 -15.20
CA PRO A 220 -19.11 5.09 -14.26
C PRO A 220 -20.35 5.66 -14.95
N LYS A 221 -21.53 5.52 -14.32
CA LYS A 221 -22.73 6.22 -14.77
C LYS A 221 -22.38 7.70 -14.78
N ARG A 222 -22.36 8.31 -15.96
CA ARG A 222 -22.13 9.75 -16.15
C ARG A 222 -22.98 10.49 -15.13
N ALA A 223 -22.36 11.25 -14.23
CA ALA A 223 -23.10 12.13 -13.33
C ALA A 223 -24.01 13.00 -14.20
N LYS A 224 -25.31 13.02 -13.88
CA LYS A 224 -26.26 13.93 -14.56
C LYS A 224 -25.70 15.33 -14.37
N LYS A 225 -25.28 15.97 -15.46
CA LYS A 225 -24.93 17.40 -15.45
C LYS A 225 -26.17 18.14 -14.98
N HIS A 226 -26.17 18.65 -13.75
CA HIS A 226 -27.09 19.71 -13.40
C HIS A 226 -26.70 20.93 -14.24
N PRO A 227 -27.60 21.49 -15.06
CA PRO A 227 -27.30 22.74 -15.75
C PRO A 227 -27.02 23.81 -14.70
N ALA A 228 -25.88 24.47 -14.84
CA ALA A 228 -25.55 25.64 -14.05
C ALA A 228 -26.64 26.69 -14.26
N ARG A 229 -27.40 27.01 -13.22
CA ARG A 229 -28.17 28.25 -13.19
C ARG A 229 -27.16 29.39 -13.07
N LEU A 230 -26.96 30.09 -14.17
CA LEU A 230 -26.40 31.43 -14.14
C LEU A 230 -27.46 32.33 -13.47
N ASP A 231 -27.22 32.72 -12.23
CA ASP A 231 -27.99 33.74 -11.55
C ASP A 231 -27.47 35.10 -12.02
N SER A 232 -28.11 35.67 -13.04
CA SER A 232 -27.85 37.02 -13.53
C SER A 232 -28.62 38.02 -12.69
N THR A 233 -28.25 38.19 -11.42
CA THR A 233 -28.77 39.29 -10.60
C THR A 233 -27.82 39.68 -9.47
N ARG A 234 -26.69 40.30 -9.82
CA ARG A 234 -26.00 41.29 -8.98
C ARG A 234 -25.33 42.34 -9.87
N LEU A 235 -26.04 43.44 -10.07
CA LEU A 235 -25.45 44.77 -10.19
C LEU A 235 -25.53 45.41 -8.80
#